data_AF-A0A931YZL6-F1
#
_entry.id   AF-A0A931YZL6-F1
#
_cell.length_a   1.000
_cell.length_b   1.000
_cell.length_c   1.000
_cell.angle_alpha   90.00
_cell.angle_beta   90.00
_cell.angle_gamma   90.00
#
_symmetry.space_group_name_H-M   'P 1'
#
loop_
_entity.id
_entity.type
_entity.pdbx_description
1 polymer ?
#
loop_
_entity_poly.entity_id
_entity_poly.type
_entity_poly.pdbx_seq_one_letter_code
_entity_poly.pdbx_strand_id
1 'polypeptide(L)' 'MRFEWDPEKAAENLAKHGVSFEEAATVFRDVLSATGR' A
#
# COMPACT_ATOMS: atom_id res chain seq x y z
N MET A 1 2.13 17.58 1.09
CA MET A 1 0.89 16.93 1.56
C MET A 1 1.32 15.72 2.38
N ARG A 2 1.05 15.68 3.69
CA ARG A 2 1.39 14.53 4.55
C ARG A 2 0.15 13.65 4.59
N PHE A 3 0.17 12.53 3.87
CA PHE A 3 -0.86 11.51 4.00
C PHE A 3 -0.46 10.65 5.19
N GLU A 4 -1.18 10.79 6.30
CA GLU A 4 -1.04 9.94 7.47
C GLU A 4 -2.19 8.94 7.46
N TRP A 5 -1.85 7.65 7.48
CA TRP A 5 -2.84 6.59 7.60
C TRP A 5 -3.26 6.47 9.06
N ASP A 6 -4.54 6.21 9.27
CA ASP A 6 -5.04 5.84 10.59
C ASP A 6 -4.34 4.53 11.06
N PRO A 7 -3.74 4.53 12.27
CA PRO A 7 -2.95 3.39 12.74
C PRO A 7 -3.81 2.15 13.03
N GLU A 8 -5.07 2.32 13.43
CA GLU A 8 -6.00 1.20 13.66
C GLU A 8 -6.33 0.53 12.32
N LYS A 9 -6.65 1.35 11.30
CA LYS A 9 -6.90 0.87 9.94
C LYS A 9 -5.67 0.20 9.31
N ALA A 10 -4.47 0.67 9.62
CA ALA A 10 -3.23 0.05 9.14
C ALA A 10 -3.02 -1.33 9.77
N ALA A 11 -3.26 -1.47 11.08
CA ALA A 11 -3.19 -2.75 11.78
C ALA A 11 -4.24 -3.74 11.25
N GLU A 12 -5.46 -3.28 11.02
CA GLU A 12 -6.52 -4.09 10.43
C GLU A 12 -6.21 -4.52 8.99
N ASN A 13 -5.67 -3.63 8.16
CA ASN A 13 -5.27 -3.98 6.79
C ASN A 13 -4.15 -5.03 6.79
N LEU A 14 -3.16 -4.86 7.65
CA LEU A 14 -2.08 -5.83 7.79
C LEU A 14 -2.61 -7.19 8.24
N ALA A 15 -3.53 -7.23 9.21
CA ALA A 15 -4.16 -8.47 9.65
C ALA A 15 -5.03 -9.13 8.56
N LYS A 16 -5.77 -8.34 7.78
CA LYS A 16 -6.68 -8.83 6.74
C LYS A 16 -5.96 -9.27 5.46
N HIS A 17 -4.91 -8.55 5.06
CA HIS A 17 -4.25 -8.71 3.75
C HIS A 17 -2.82 -9.23 3.85
N GLY A 18 -2.22 -9.27 5.04
CA GLY A 18 -0.86 -9.75 5.25
C GLY A 18 0.24 -8.83 4.72
N VAL A 19 -0.11 -7.66 4.20
CA VAL A 19 0.82 -6.67 3.64
C VAL A 19 0.54 -5.28 4.21
N SER A 20 1.62 -4.52 4.47
CA SER A 20 1.50 -3.15 4.95
C SER A 20 1.17 -2.20 3.79
N PHE A 21 0.66 -1.01 4.12
CA PHE A 21 0.46 0.03 3.10
C PHE A 21 1.76 0.49 2.44
N GLU A 22 2.88 0.48 3.19
CA GLU A 22 4.19 0.85 2.66
C GLU A 22 4.67 -0.15 1.61
N GLU A 23 4.53 -1.45 1.89
CA GLU A 23 4.86 -2.53 0.97
C GLU A 23 3.93 -2.51 -0.25
N ALA A 24 2.61 -2.39 -0.04
CA ALA A 24 1.65 -2.29 -1.14
C ALA A 24 1.91 -1.06 -2.03
N ALA A 25 2.40 0.05 -1.46
CA ALA A 25 2.71 1.26 -2.22
C ALA A 25 3.91 1.08 -3.18
N THR A 26 4.75 0.06 -2.98
CA THR A 26 5.85 -0.27 -3.90
C THR A 26 5.33 -0.68 -5.28
N VAL A 27 4.16 -1.30 -5.36
CA VAL A 27 3.54 -1.74 -6.62
C VAL A 27 3.32 -0.55 -7.56
N PHE A 28 2.93 0.62 -7.05
CA PHE A 28 2.75 1.82 -7.87
C PHE A 28 4.05 2.39 -8.43
N ARG A 29 5.21 1.96 -7.90
CA ARG A 29 6.54 2.34 -8.39
C ARG A 29 7.14 1.29 -9.31
N ASP A 30 6.52 0.13 -9.45
CA ASP A 30 6.97 -0.90 -10.35
C ASP A 30 6.65 -0.49 -11.81
N VAL A 31 7.70 -0.29 -12.60
CA VAL A 31 7.63 0.06 -14.02
C VAL A 31 6.89 -1.00 -14.86
N LEU A 32 6.81 -2.25 -14.40
CA LEU A 32 6.04 -3.32 -15.04
C LEU A 32 4.56 -3.29 -14.66
N SER A 33 4.21 -2.69 -13.52
CA SER A 33 2.81 -2.45 -13.12
C SER A 33 2.16 -1.33 -13.94
N ALA A 34 2.95 -0.34 -14.37
CA ALA A 34 2.51 0.77 -15.21
C ALA A 34 2.24 0.40 -16.69
N THR A 35 2.05 -0.88 -17.01
CA THR A 35 1.78 -1.33 -18.37
C THR A 35 0.28 -1.33 -18.66
N GLY A 36 -0.30 -0.13 -18.71
CA GLY A 36 -1.56 0.10 -19.42
C GLY A 36 -1.26 0.14 -20.91
N ARG A 37 -1.41 -0.98 -21.61
CA ARG A 37 -1.48 -1.02 -23.08
C ARG A 37 -2.93 -1.15 -23.52
#